data_AF-A0A4Z0NQW6-F1
#
_entry.id   AF-A0A4Z0NQW6-F1
#
_cell.length_a   1.000
_cell.length_b   1.000
_cell.length_c   1.000
_cell.angle_alpha   90.00
_cell.angle_beta   90.00
_cell.angle_gamma   90.00
#
_symmetry.space_group_name_H-M   'P 1'
#
loop_
_entity.id
_entity.type
_entity.pdbx_description
1 polymer ?
#
loop_
_entity_poly.entity_id
_entity_poly.type
_entity_poly.pdbx_seq_one_letter_code
_entity_poly.pdbx_strand_id
1 'polypeptide(L)'
;MSLLSPRTITLATPRPTCVVDVSVALSPWGLWAVRRLARAACVWLARAQIALLQERVEEILKDDAFVARVLAGFGGTATAAERLEAATCLWNAARPILAFSPDEEVWWPCDRAEDSVMPRGTDPSIVARLDALAQGLELRRPRARYGLDLLSDCARDTLALAAALGPGHVFVLTAIPTGREAPDLAGFLASAAIPCRHVAEAGQRRLLRETLLPLFVQAGLTDLLATGSIRLACLHLIVPRAPLALPGPLSDDDYAYDAVCDDAEGPGDPTLWDDAISAWWEVS
;
A
#
# COMPACT_ATOMS: atom_id res chain seq x y z
N MET A 1 -50.31 16.30 -21.21
CA MET A 1 -49.05 16.89 -20.69
C MET A 1 -48.40 15.85 -19.79
N SER A 2 -47.36 15.17 -20.27
CA SER A 2 -46.65 14.13 -19.52
C SER A 2 -45.51 14.76 -18.74
N LEU A 3 -45.57 14.72 -17.40
CA LEU A 3 -44.52 15.20 -16.53
C LEU A 3 -43.41 14.13 -16.50
N LEU A 4 -42.27 14.43 -17.12
CA LEU A 4 -41.07 13.62 -17.00
C LEU A 4 -40.57 13.69 -15.56
N SER A 5 -40.56 12.57 -14.85
CA SER A 5 -39.96 12.47 -13.52
C SER A 5 -38.47 12.82 -13.58
N PRO A 6 -37.95 13.66 -12.66
CA PRO A 6 -36.53 13.98 -12.61
C PRO A 6 -35.72 12.70 -12.37
N ARG A 7 -34.82 12.38 -13.30
CA ARG A 7 -33.83 11.31 -13.11
C ARG A 7 -32.74 11.85 -12.19
N THR A 8 -32.73 11.40 -10.94
CA THR A 8 -31.60 11.62 -10.04
C THR A 8 -30.43 10.77 -10.54
N ILE A 9 -29.45 11.41 -11.18
CA ILE A 9 -28.19 10.77 -11.52
C ILE A 9 -27.35 10.76 -10.24
N THR A 10 -27.34 9.63 -9.54
CA THR A 10 -26.41 9.40 -8.44
C THR A 10 -25.05 9.11 -9.07
N LEU A 11 -24.20 10.12 -9.18
CA LEU A 11 -22.79 9.90 -9.53
C LEU A 11 -22.17 9.12 -8.36
N ALA A 12 -21.92 7.83 -8.58
CA ALA A 12 -21.19 7.02 -7.62
C ALA A 12 -19.81 7.66 -7.42
N THR A 13 -19.53 8.11 -6.21
CA THR A 13 -18.20 8.64 -5.86
C THR A 13 -17.23 7.47 -5.95
N PRO A 14 -16.13 7.57 -6.71
CA PRO A 14 -15.17 6.48 -6.80
C PRO A 14 -14.62 6.14 -5.42
N ARG A 15 -14.52 4.84 -5.10
CA ARG A 15 -13.94 4.39 -3.84
C ARG A 15 -12.49 4.85 -3.77
N PRO A 16 -12.01 5.36 -2.62
CA PRO A 16 -10.62 5.73 -2.48
C PRO A 16 -9.72 4.48 -2.54
N THR A 17 -8.49 4.68 -2.98
CA THR A 17 -7.50 3.61 -3.12
C THR A 17 -6.60 3.59 -1.88
N CYS A 18 -6.49 2.43 -1.24
CA CYS A 18 -5.70 2.23 -0.03
C CYS A 18 -4.59 1.24 -0.33
N VAL A 19 -3.32 1.67 -0.27
CA VAL A 19 -2.18 0.75 -0.24
C VAL A 19 -1.88 0.43 1.21
N VAL A 20 -1.87 -0.85 1.57
CA VAL A 20 -1.60 -1.28 2.95
C VAL A 20 -0.12 -1.59 3.09
N ASP A 21 0.51 -0.98 4.08
CA ASP A 21 1.90 -1.23 4.44
C ASP A 21 2.05 -2.56 5.21
N VAL A 22 3.23 -3.16 5.12
CA VAL A 22 3.53 -4.46 5.74
C VAL A 22 3.32 -4.45 7.26
N SER A 23 3.58 -3.32 7.92
CA SER A 23 3.40 -3.16 9.37
C SER A 23 1.92 -3.33 9.80
N VAL A 24 0.98 -2.91 8.97
CA VAL A 24 -0.46 -3.11 9.22
C VAL A 24 -0.85 -4.53 8.88
N ALA A 25 -0.40 -5.04 7.73
CA ALA A 25 -0.76 -6.37 7.25
C ALA A 25 -0.29 -7.50 8.18
N LEU A 26 0.90 -7.36 8.78
CA LEU A 26 1.46 -8.32 9.73
C LEU A 26 1.04 -8.09 11.18
N SER A 27 0.30 -7.02 11.47
CA SER A 27 -0.28 -6.83 12.81
C SER A 27 -1.25 -7.97 13.14
N PRO A 28 -1.54 -8.22 14.44
CA PRO A 28 -2.53 -9.24 14.84
C PRO A 28 -3.91 -9.05 14.22
N TRP A 29 -4.25 -7.84 13.79
CA TRP A 29 -5.52 -7.52 13.14
C TRP A 29 -5.39 -7.32 11.63
N GLY A 30 -4.22 -7.53 11.04
CA GLY A 30 -3.91 -7.10 9.67
C GLY A 30 -4.83 -7.69 8.62
N LEU A 31 -4.95 -9.02 8.56
CA LEU A 31 -5.87 -9.68 7.63
C LEU A 31 -7.32 -9.23 7.85
N TRP A 32 -7.76 -9.15 9.10
CA TRP A 32 -9.12 -8.69 9.42
C TRP A 32 -9.34 -7.24 8.94
N ALA A 33 -8.40 -6.34 9.24
CA ALA A 33 -8.48 -4.93 8.88
C ALA A 33 -8.49 -4.75 7.36
N VAL A 34 -7.62 -5.48 6.63
CA VAL A 34 -7.59 -5.46 5.16
C VAL A 34 -8.93 -5.91 4.57
N ARG A 35 -9.47 -7.04 5.03
CA ARG A 35 -10.78 -7.56 4.55
C ARG A 35 -11.91 -6.58 4.79
N ARG A 36 -11.89 -5.90 5.93
CA ARG A 36 -12.89 -4.89 6.30
C ARG A 36 -12.75 -3.62 5.47
N LEU A 37 -11.52 -3.16 5.24
CA LEU A 37 -11.21 -2.02 4.37
C LEU A 37 -11.62 -2.28 2.93
N ALA A 38 -11.41 -3.49 2.42
CA ALA A 38 -11.76 -3.88 1.04
C ALA A 38 -13.26 -3.77 0.71
N ARG A 39 -14.12 -3.65 1.73
CA ARG A 39 -15.57 -3.40 1.55
C ARG A 39 -15.91 -1.92 1.35
N ALA A 40 -14.99 -1.02 1.70
CA ALA A 40 -15.18 0.44 1.66
C ALA A 40 -14.17 1.16 0.75
N ALA A 41 -13.08 0.50 0.37
CA ALA A 41 -11.97 1.04 -0.38
C ALA A 41 -11.46 0.02 -1.42
N CYS A 42 -10.78 0.49 -2.45
CA CYS A 42 -9.99 -0.39 -3.32
C CYS A 42 -8.65 -0.66 -2.63
N VAL A 43 -8.47 -1.85 -2.07
CA VAL A 43 -7.29 -2.17 -1.26
C VAL A 43 -6.21 -2.84 -2.11
N TRP A 44 -4.98 -2.36 -1.98
CA TRP A 44 -3.81 -2.88 -2.66
C TRP A 44 -2.74 -3.32 -1.66
N LEU A 45 -2.09 -4.43 -1.95
CA LEU A 45 -0.92 -4.94 -1.23
C LEU A 45 0.31 -4.85 -2.12
N ALA A 46 1.45 -4.50 -1.54
CA ALA A 46 2.71 -4.40 -2.27
C ALA A 46 3.26 -5.78 -2.66
N ARG A 47 4.00 -5.86 -3.78
CA ARG A 47 4.58 -7.12 -4.27
C ARG A 47 5.53 -7.74 -3.24
N ALA A 48 6.50 -7.00 -2.72
CA ALA A 48 7.41 -7.48 -1.67
C ALA A 48 6.66 -7.98 -0.42
N GLN A 49 5.53 -7.37 -0.06
CA GLN A 49 4.69 -7.85 1.04
C GLN A 49 4.06 -9.21 0.72
N ILE A 50 3.57 -9.41 -0.50
CA ILE A 50 3.02 -10.71 -0.92
C ILE A 50 4.10 -11.78 -0.94
N ALA A 51 5.29 -11.45 -1.46
CA ALA A 51 6.45 -12.35 -1.46
C ALA A 51 6.83 -12.75 -0.03
N LEU A 52 6.91 -11.78 0.89
CA LEU A 52 7.17 -12.03 2.31
C LEU A 52 6.13 -12.97 2.95
N LEU A 53 4.85 -12.84 2.58
CA LEU A 53 3.79 -13.74 3.06
C LEU A 53 3.88 -15.15 2.46
N GLN A 54 4.60 -15.32 1.34
CA GLN A 54 4.83 -16.60 0.66
C GLN A 54 6.12 -17.28 1.09
N GLU A 55 7.11 -16.50 1.51
CA GLU A 55 8.43 -16.98 1.89
C GLU A 55 8.39 -17.90 3.13
N ARG A 56 9.47 -18.68 3.26
CA ARG A 56 9.66 -19.58 4.39
C ARG A 56 9.84 -18.73 5.64
N VAL A 57 8.81 -18.68 6.48
CA VAL A 57 8.79 -17.95 7.76
C VAL A 57 10.08 -18.20 8.55
N GLU A 58 10.66 -19.39 8.47
CA GLU A 58 11.90 -19.77 9.13
C GLU A 58 13.14 -18.94 8.71
N GLU A 59 13.15 -18.37 7.51
CA GLU A 59 14.21 -17.49 7.04
C GLU A 59 14.01 -16.06 7.55
N ILE A 60 12.77 -15.57 7.53
CA ILE A 60 12.40 -14.24 8.06
C ILE A 60 12.63 -14.20 9.58
N LEU A 61 12.34 -15.29 10.29
CA LEU A 61 12.56 -15.41 11.73
C LEU A 61 14.04 -15.33 12.14
N LYS A 62 14.99 -15.45 11.21
CA LYS A 62 16.42 -15.23 11.51
C LYS A 62 16.77 -13.75 11.60
N ASP A 63 15.91 -12.86 11.11
CA ASP A 63 16.07 -11.42 11.25
C ASP A 63 15.34 -10.92 12.51
N ASP A 64 16.03 -10.99 13.64
CA ASP A 64 15.52 -10.50 14.93
C ASP A 64 15.12 -9.01 14.88
N ALA A 65 15.80 -8.21 14.05
CA ALA A 65 15.51 -6.79 13.91
C ALA A 65 14.18 -6.57 13.18
N PHE A 66 13.92 -7.32 12.10
CA PHE A 66 12.62 -7.36 11.43
C PHE A 66 11.52 -7.76 12.41
N VAL A 67 11.68 -8.90 13.09
CA VAL A 67 10.67 -9.48 13.97
C VAL A 67 10.34 -8.52 15.12
N ALA A 68 11.37 -7.93 15.74
CA ALA A 68 11.17 -6.92 16.76
C ALA A 68 10.47 -5.68 16.20
N ARG A 69 10.84 -5.18 15.02
CA ARG A 69 10.31 -3.92 14.51
C ARG A 69 8.86 -4.00 14.06
N VAL A 70 8.46 -5.12 13.43
CA VAL A 70 7.09 -5.32 12.95
C VAL A 70 6.15 -5.68 14.09
N LEU A 71 6.61 -6.48 15.05
CA LEU A 71 5.71 -7.12 16.02
C LEU A 71 5.92 -6.65 17.46
N ALA A 72 6.92 -5.80 17.73
CA ALA A 72 7.04 -5.18 19.04
C ALA A 72 5.87 -4.24 19.32
N GLY A 73 5.36 -4.33 20.54
CA GLY A 73 4.35 -3.42 21.03
C GLY A 73 2.92 -3.91 20.87
N PHE A 74 2.70 -5.00 20.13
CA PHE A 74 1.44 -5.72 20.25
C PHE A 74 1.46 -6.50 21.58
N GLY A 75 0.57 -6.17 22.52
CA GLY A 75 0.50 -6.83 23.83
C GLY A 75 0.17 -8.32 23.75
N GLY A 76 0.38 -9.08 24.82
CA GLY A 76 0.06 -10.52 24.91
C GLY A 76 1.25 -11.41 25.30
N THR A 77 0.98 -12.69 25.53
CA THR A 77 1.99 -13.68 25.96
C THR A 77 2.78 -14.30 24.82
N ALA A 78 2.27 -14.22 23.58
CA ALA A 78 2.94 -14.75 22.41
C ALA A 78 4.18 -13.93 22.05
N THR A 79 5.26 -14.62 21.72
CA THR A 79 6.49 -14.07 21.16
C THR A 79 6.24 -13.41 19.81
N ALA A 80 7.15 -12.54 19.38
CA ALA A 80 7.07 -11.92 18.06
C ALA A 80 7.17 -12.97 16.93
N ALA A 81 7.97 -14.02 17.11
CA ALA A 81 8.05 -15.13 16.15
C ALA A 81 6.70 -15.85 15.94
N GLU A 82 6.05 -16.24 17.04
CA GLU A 82 4.74 -16.91 16.99
C GLU A 82 3.66 -16.05 16.33
N ARG A 83 3.72 -14.73 16.53
CA ARG A 83 2.79 -13.79 15.88
C ARG A 83 3.04 -13.69 14.38
N LEU A 84 4.30 -13.65 13.94
CA LEU A 84 4.65 -13.62 12.52
C LEU A 84 4.15 -14.88 11.82
N GLU A 85 4.40 -16.04 12.43
CA GLU A 85 3.95 -17.33 11.93
C GLU A 85 2.43 -17.40 11.85
N ALA A 86 1.72 -16.98 12.91
CA ALA A 86 0.27 -16.93 12.93
C ALA A 86 -0.30 -16.00 11.84
N ALA A 87 0.26 -14.79 11.69
CA ALA A 87 -0.16 -13.85 10.65
C ALA A 87 0.05 -14.43 9.25
N THR A 88 1.22 -15.03 9.00
CA THR A 88 1.57 -15.61 7.70
C THR A 88 0.69 -16.82 7.37
N CYS A 89 0.42 -17.69 8.34
CA CYS A 89 -0.52 -18.80 8.20
C CYS A 89 -1.95 -18.31 7.83
N LEU A 90 -2.44 -17.29 8.52
CA LEU A 90 -3.76 -16.71 8.24
C LEU A 90 -3.83 -16.12 6.84
N TRP A 91 -2.80 -15.37 6.42
CA TRP A 91 -2.72 -14.78 5.09
C TRP A 91 -2.65 -15.84 3.99
N ASN A 92 -1.83 -16.88 4.16
CA ASN A 92 -1.73 -17.97 3.19
C ASN A 92 -3.05 -18.75 3.04
N ALA A 93 -3.79 -18.94 4.13
CA ALA A 93 -5.12 -19.54 4.07
C ALA A 93 -6.16 -18.63 3.37
N ALA A 94 -6.07 -17.31 3.56
CA ALA A 94 -7.05 -16.35 3.05
C ALA A 94 -6.81 -15.92 1.60
N ARG A 95 -5.55 -15.86 1.13
CA ARG A 95 -5.18 -15.37 -0.21
C ARG A 95 -6.00 -15.96 -1.36
N PRO A 96 -6.18 -17.30 -1.49
CA PRO A 96 -6.97 -17.84 -2.59
C PRO A 96 -8.44 -17.42 -2.53
N ILE A 97 -8.97 -17.06 -1.35
CA ILE A 97 -10.34 -16.55 -1.20
C ILE A 97 -10.39 -15.08 -1.62
N LEU A 98 -9.42 -14.27 -1.16
CA LEU A 98 -9.35 -12.84 -1.47
C LEU A 98 -9.21 -12.57 -2.97
N ALA A 99 -8.43 -13.38 -3.68
CA ALA A 99 -8.19 -13.20 -5.11
C ALA A 99 -9.47 -13.29 -5.97
N PHE A 100 -10.51 -13.97 -5.47
CA PHE A 100 -11.74 -14.24 -6.21
C PHE A 100 -13.01 -13.75 -5.49
N SER A 101 -12.86 -13.00 -4.40
CA SER A 101 -14.01 -12.52 -3.62
C SER A 101 -14.63 -11.29 -4.28
N PRO A 102 -15.91 -11.34 -4.70
CA PRO A 102 -16.56 -10.17 -5.33
C PRO A 102 -16.84 -9.04 -4.34
N ASP A 103 -16.90 -9.34 -3.04
CA ASP A 103 -17.24 -8.38 -1.97
C ASP A 103 -16.00 -7.82 -1.25
N GLU A 104 -14.83 -8.42 -1.46
CA GLU A 104 -13.58 -8.08 -0.77
C GLU A 104 -12.48 -7.90 -1.82
N GLU A 105 -12.50 -6.73 -2.46
CA GLU A 105 -11.61 -6.33 -3.55
C GLU A 105 -10.21 -5.98 -3.04
N VAL A 106 -9.38 -7.02 -2.85
CA VAL A 106 -7.97 -6.91 -2.48
C VAL A 106 -7.11 -7.28 -3.68
N TRP A 107 -6.23 -6.36 -4.07
CA TRP A 107 -5.43 -6.45 -5.29
C TRP A 107 -3.93 -6.44 -4.98
N TRP A 108 -3.12 -7.06 -5.82
CA TRP A 108 -1.66 -7.00 -5.71
C TRP A 108 -0.98 -7.27 -7.07
N PRO A 109 0.04 -6.48 -7.42
CA PRO A 109 0.91 -6.80 -8.54
C PRO A 109 1.85 -7.95 -8.18
N CYS A 110 2.16 -8.78 -9.18
CA CYS A 110 3.19 -9.82 -9.16
C CYS A 110 4.32 -9.41 -10.12
N ASP A 111 5.36 -10.24 -10.25
CA ASP A 111 6.46 -9.99 -11.19
C ASP A 111 5.99 -9.93 -12.64
N ARG A 112 4.98 -10.72 -12.97
CA ARG A 112 4.33 -10.72 -14.28
C ARG A 112 2.90 -10.18 -14.15
N ALA A 113 2.48 -9.40 -15.13
CA ALA A 113 1.12 -8.87 -15.18
C ALA A 113 0.06 -9.99 -15.21
N GLU A 114 0.35 -11.11 -15.87
CA GLU A 114 -0.53 -12.29 -15.96
C GLU A 114 -0.73 -13.03 -14.62
N ASP A 115 0.23 -12.93 -13.71
CA ASP A 115 0.17 -13.54 -12.37
C ASP A 115 -0.45 -12.59 -11.33
N SER A 116 -0.66 -11.33 -11.71
CA SER A 116 -1.14 -10.27 -10.83
C SER A 116 -2.63 -10.38 -10.58
N VAL A 117 -3.08 -10.04 -9.37
CA VAL A 117 -4.50 -9.98 -9.02
C VAL A 117 -4.91 -8.51 -9.06
N MET A 118 -5.55 -8.10 -10.16
CA MET A 118 -5.85 -6.70 -10.46
C MET A 118 -7.33 -6.49 -10.82
N PRO A 119 -7.90 -5.29 -10.58
CA PRO A 119 -9.22 -4.95 -11.09
C PRO A 119 -9.32 -5.13 -12.61
N ARG A 120 -10.51 -5.48 -13.10
CA ARG A 120 -10.74 -5.56 -14.55
C ARG A 120 -10.53 -4.19 -15.20
N GLY A 121 -9.83 -4.18 -16.34
CA GLY A 121 -9.49 -2.94 -17.05
C GLY A 121 -8.38 -2.13 -16.38
N THR A 122 -7.66 -2.70 -15.41
CA THR A 122 -6.43 -2.08 -14.91
C THR A 122 -5.41 -2.00 -16.03
N ASP A 123 -4.76 -0.84 -16.14
CA ASP A 123 -3.66 -0.61 -17.07
C ASP A 123 -2.50 -1.58 -16.76
N PRO A 124 -2.19 -2.52 -17.68
CA PRO A 124 -1.15 -3.53 -17.47
C PRO A 124 0.25 -2.95 -17.34
N SER A 125 0.48 -1.69 -17.76
CA SER A 125 1.75 -1.01 -17.55
C SER A 125 2.04 -0.70 -16.07
N ILE A 126 1.08 -0.91 -15.17
CA ILE A 126 1.25 -0.68 -13.73
C ILE A 126 2.45 -1.45 -13.16
N VAL A 127 2.74 -2.67 -13.64
CA VAL A 127 3.88 -3.47 -13.19
C VAL A 127 5.20 -2.81 -13.61
N ALA A 128 5.33 -2.43 -14.88
CA ALA A 128 6.52 -1.73 -15.37
C ALA A 128 6.72 -0.37 -14.67
N ARG A 129 5.64 0.37 -14.39
CA ARG A 129 5.68 1.64 -13.64
C ARG A 129 6.10 1.43 -12.19
N LEU A 130 5.56 0.41 -11.53
CA LEU A 130 5.97 -0.02 -10.19
C LEU A 130 7.48 -0.30 -10.17
N ASP A 131 7.97 -1.10 -11.12
CA ASP A 131 9.38 -1.49 -11.18
C ASP A 131 10.31 -0.28 -11.38
N ALA A 132 9.98 0.60 -12.33
CA ALA A 132 10.75 1.82 -12.56
C ALA A 132 10.79 2.73 -11.32
N LEU A 133 9.66 2.91 -10.64
CA LEU A 133 9.56 3.71 -9.42
C LEU A 133 10.31 3.06 -8.25
N ALA A 134 10.19 1.75 -8.07
CA ALA A 134 10.88 1.01 -7.02
C ALA A 134 12.40 1.10 -7.20
N GLN A 135 12.90 0.86 -8.42
CA GLN A 135 14.32 0.97 -8.73
C GLN A 135 14.84 2.41 -8.57
N GLY A 136 14.09 3.41 -9.06
CA GLY A 136 14.44 4.81 -8.89
C GLY A 136 14.54 5.23 -7.40
N LEU A 137 13.66 4.68 -6.55
CA LEU A 137 13.68 4.92 -5.11
C LEU A 137 14.89 4.27 -4.43
N GLU A 138 15.25 3.05 -4.84
CA GLU A 138 16.41 2.33 -4.32
C GLU A 138 17.73 3.05 -4.66
N LEU A 139 17.84 3.61 -5.87
CA LEU A 139 19.02 4.38 -6.29
C LEU A 139 19.25 5.67 -5.50
N ARG A 140 18.21 6.21 -4.84
CA ARG A 140 18.35 7.39 -3.96
C ARG A 140 18.88 7.06 -2.58
N ARG A 141 18.84 5.79 -2.19
CA ARG A 141 19.19 5.38 -0.84
C ARG A 141 20.69 5.11 -0.73
N PRO A 142 21.31 5.40 0.41
CA PRO A 142 22.65 4.90 0.68
C PRO A 142 22.63 3.38 0.57
N ARG A 143 23.54 2.80 -0.24
CA ARG A 143 23.65 1.34 -0.35
C ARG A 143 23.74 0.73 1.04
N ALA A 144 22.80 -0.14 1.37
CA ALA A 144 22.83 -0.89 2.62
C ALA A 144 24.16 -1.64 2.72
N ARG A 145 24.81 -1.54 3.87
CA ARG A 145 26.06 -2.27 4.14
C ARG A 145 25.70 -3.71 4.49
N TYR A 146 25.60 -4.56 3.48
CA TYR A 146 25.41 -6.01 3.55
C TYR A 146 24.12 -6.49 4.27
N GLY A 147 23.35 -7.35 3.60
CA GLY A 147 22.16 -8.02 4.15
C GLY A 147 20.88 -7.71 3.36
N LEU A 148 19.92 -8.62 3.43
CA LEU A 148 18.54 -8.41 2.96
C LEU A 148 17.84 -7.52 4.01
N ASP A 149 17.21 -6.42 3.58
CA ASP A 149 16.38 -5.58 4.45
C ASP A 149 14.94 -5.65 3.96
N LEU A 150 14.23 -6.67 4.43
CA LEU A 150 12.86 -7.00 4.00
C LEU A 150 11.87 -5.85 4.28
N LEU A 151 12.09 -5.07 5.35
CA LEU A 151 11.26 -3.90 5.63
C LEU A 151 11.51 -2.77 4.65
N SER A 152 12.76 -2.57 4.28
CA SER A 152 13.10 -1.63 3.22
C SER A 152 12.52 -2.04 1.88
N ASP A 153 12.55 -3.33 1.53
CA ASP A 153 11.94 -3.83 0.29
C ASP A 153 10.42 -3.65 0.29
N CYS A 154 9.75 -3.96 1.42
CA CYS A 154 8.33 -3.71 1.58
C CYS A 154 7.99 -2.21 1.50
N ALA A 155 8.74 -1.36 2.20
CA ALA A 155 8.54 0.08 2.17
C ALA A 155 8.74 0.66 0.76
N ARG A 156 9.79 0.21 0.05
CA ARG A 156 10.06 0.59 -1.34
C ARG A 156 8.89 0.26 -2.24
N ASP A 157 8.44 -1.00 -2.23
CA ASP A 157 7.36 -1.47 -3.10
C ASP A 157 6.00 -0.84 -2.72
N THR A 158 5.72 -0.62 -1.43
CA THR A 158 4.51 0.07 -0.97
C THR A 158 4.45 1.50 -1.50
N LEU A 159 5.55 2.25 -1.40
CA LEU A 159 5.63 3.64 -1.88
C LEU A 159 5.62 3.72 -3.41
N ALA A 160 6.33 2.82 -4.07
CA ALA A 160 6.34 2.71 -5.53
C ALA A 160 4.94 2.36 -6.07
N LEU A 161 4.22 1.45 -5.43
CA LEU A 161 2.86 1.07 -5.80
C LEU A 161 1.90 2.25 -5.62
N ALA A 162 1.99 2.96 -4.49
CA ALA A 162 1.17 4.14 -4.25
C ALA A 162 1.38 5.22 -5.32
N ALA A 163 2.62 5.42 -5.77
CA ALA A 163 2.94 6.34 -6.86
C ALA A 163 2.50 5.81 -8.25
N ALA A 164 2.63 4.50 -8.49
CA ALA A 164 2.26 3.86 -9.75
C ALA A 164 0.74 3.83 -10.00
N LEU A 165 -0.07 3.77 -8.95
CA LEU A 165 -1.54 3.81 -9.05
C LEU A 165 -2.07 5.15 -9.60
N GLY A 166 -1.22 6.18 -9.69
CA GLY A 166 -1.50 7.41 -10.43
C GLY A 166 -2.26 8.49 -9.63
N PRO A 167 -2.82 9.51 -10.30
CA PRO A 167 -3.32 10.74 -9.67
C PRO A 167 -4.65 10.60 -8.91
N GLY A 168 -5.11 9.37 -8.66
CA GLY A 168 -6.31 9.10 -7.88
C GLY A 168 -6.14 9.47 -6.40
N HIS A 169 -7.23 9.38 -5.63
CA HIS A 169 -7.19 9.50 -4.16
C HIS A 169 -6.54 8.24 -3.55
N VAL A 170 -5.21 8.13 -3.71
CA VAL A 170 -4.39 7.05 -3.17
C VAL A 170 -3.81 7.50 -1.83
N PHE A 171 -3.96 6.66 -0.81
CA PHE A 171 -3.27 6.82 0.47
C PHE A 171 -2.64 5.51 0.90
N VAL A 172 -1.55 5.61 1.65
CA VAL A 172 -0.90 4.47 2.29
C VAL A 172 -1.37 4.37 3.74
N LEU A 173 -1.87 3.21 4.15
CA LEU A 173 -2.20 2.92 5.54
C LEU A 173 -1.04 2.17 6.17
N THR A 174 -0.42 2.75 7.21
CA THR A 174 0.75 2.21 7.91
C THR A 174 0.54 2.25 9.42
N ALA A 175 1.27 1.42 10.18
CA ALA A 175 1.25 1.44 11.62
C ALA A 175 2.37 2.34 12.16
N ILE A 176 2.11 3.01 13.30
CA ILE A 176 3.13 3.69 14.08
C ILE A 176 3.63 2.70 15.14
N PRO A 177 4.89 2.23 15.08
CA PRO A 177 5.38 1.27 16.06
C PRO A 177 5.32 1.82 17.49
N THR A 178 5.17 0.92 18.46
CA THR A 178 5.10 1.32 19.87
C THR A 178 6.40 1.98 20.30
N GLY A 179 6.30 3.11 21.02
CA GLY A 179 7.46 3.91 21.42
C GLY A 179 8.07 4.77 20.31
N ARG A 180 7.46 4.81 19.12
CA ARG A 180 7.84 5.72 18.02
C ARG A 180 6.84 6.87 17.87
N GLU A 181 7.35 7.98 17.37
CA GLU A 181 6.55 9.18 17.08
C GLU A 181 6.05 9.22 15.63
N ALA A 182 6.66 8.44 14.73
CA ALA A 182 6.37 8.44 13.30
C ALA A 182 6.36 7.01 12.73
N PRO A 183 5.64 6.77 11.62
CA PRO A 183 5.70 5.50 10.92
C PRO A 183 7.06 5.28 10.26
N ASP A 184 7.43 4.00 10.07
CA ASP A 184 8.72 3.63 9.49
C ASP A 184 8.91 4.13 8.06
N LEU A 185 7.81 4.24 7.29
CA LEU A 185 7.82 4.81 5.94
C LEU A 185 8.33 6.26 5.91
N ALA A 186 8.08 7.06 6.97
CA ALA A 186 8.60 8.42 7.04
C ALA A 186 10.12 8.44 7.14
N GLY A 187 10.70 7.51 7.92
CA GLY A 187 12.15 7.33 8.01
C GLY A 187 12.74 6.80 6.70
N PHE A 188 12.03 5.89 6.03
CA PHE A 188 12.42 5.39 4.71
C PHE A 188 12.51 6.52 3.67
N LEU A 189 11.47 7.35 3.56
CA LEU A 189 11.43 8.49 2.65
C LEU A 189 12.53 9.51 2.96
N ALA A 190 12.79 9.80 4.23
CA ALA A 190 13.88 10.67 4.64
C ALA A 190 15.25 10.12 4.20
N SER A 191 15.47 8.80 4.28
CA SER A 191 16.70 8.16 3.81
C SER A 191 16.92 8.26 2.29
N ALA A 192 15.83 8.42 1.53
CA ALA A 192 15.84 8.66 0.09
C ALA A 192 15.81 10.15 -0.28
N ALA A 193 16.04 11.05 0.70
CA ALA A 193 15.97 12.50 0.55
C ALA A 193 14.61 13.03 0.04
N ILE A 194 13.52 12.32 0.32
CA ILE A 194 12.15 12.76 0.01
C ILE A 194 11.53 13.39 1.25
N PRO A 195 11.10 14.67 1.19
CA PRO A 195 10.45 15.33 2.32
C PRO A 195 9.19 14.59 2.77
N CYS A 196 9.13 14.27 4.07
CA CYS A 196 7.98 13.65 4.71
C CYS A 196 7.53 14.45 5.93
N ARG A 197 6.42 15.19 5.80
CA ARG A 197 5.94 16.11 6.84
C ARG A 197 4.85 15.46 7.69
N HIS A 198 4.97 15.58 9.01
CA HIS A 198 3.86 15.31 9.92
C HIS A 198 2.84 16.45 9.88
N VAL A 199 1.57 16.15 9.59
CA VAL A 199 0.47 17.12 9.61
C VAL A 199 -0.08 17.26 11.03
N ALA A 200 0.62 18.07 11.84
CA ALA A 200 0.22 18.36 13.22
C ALA A 200 -0.86 19.45 13.34
N GLU A 201 -1.00 20.31 12.32
CA GLU A 201 -1.92 21.45 12.36
C GLU A 201 -3.39 20.97 12.38
N ALA A 202 -4.15 21.41 13.40
CA ALA A 202 -5.51 20.91 13.65
C ALA A 202 -6.47 21.12 12.46
N GLY A 203 -6.35 22.25 11.74
CA GLY A 203 -7.20 22.55 10.58
C GLY A 203 -6.93 21.61 9.39
N GLN A 204 -5.67 21.43 9.02
CA GLN A 204 -5.27 20.53 7.93
C GLN A 204 -5.61 19.08 8.26
N ARG A 205 -5.33 18.66 9.49
CA ARG A 205 -5.67 17.31 9.98
C ARG A 205 -7.17 17.07 9.96
N ARG A 206 -7.99 18.07 10.30
CA ARG A 206 -9.46 17.97 10.26
C ARG A 206 -9.96 17.68 8.84
N LEU A 207 -9.47 18.37 7.82
CA LEU A 207 -9.86 18.15 6.42
C LEU A 207 -9.53 16.72 5.95
N LEU A 208 -8.34 16.23 6.28
CA LEU A 208 -7.92 14.86 5.95
C LEU A 208 -8.77 13.81 6.68
N ARG A 209 -9.12 14.08 7.94
CA ARG A 209 -9.99 13.21 8.73
C ARG A 209 -11.42 13.18 8.21
N GLU A 210 -12.00 14.33 7.85
CA GLU A 210 -13.35 14.38 7.28
C GLU A 210 -13.45 13.56 5.98
N THR A 211 -12.32 13.39 5.27
CA THR A 211 -12.24 12.58 4.04
C THR A 211 -12.12 11.07 4.31
N LEU A 212 -11.24 10.65 5.24
CA LEU A 212 -10.91 9.23 5.43
C LEU A 212 -11.55 8.58 6.66
N LEU A 213 -12.00 9.34 7.66
CA LEU A 213 -12.64 8.79 8.86
C LEU A 213 -13.93 8.02 8.56
N PRO A 214 -14.83 8.48 7.66
CA PRO A 214 -16.03 7.71 7.31
C PRO A 214 -15.70 6.31 6.77
N LEU A 215 -14.61 6.18 6.02
CA LEU A 215 -14.11 4.90 5.50
C LEU A 215 -13.67 3.98 6.64
N PHE A 216 -12.95 4.50 7.64
CA PHE A 216 -12.55 3.72 8.81
C PHE A 216 -13.74 3.28 9.68
N VAL A 217 -14.75 4.15 9.81
CA VAL A 217 -16.01 3.83 10.48
C VAL A 217 -16.75 2.72 9.73
N GLN A 218 -16.88 2.83 8.40
CA GLN A 218 -17.57 1.83 7.57
C GLN A 218 -16.84 0.48 7.59
N ALA A 219 -15.50 0.50 7.57
CA ALA A 219 -14.69 -0.70 7.75
C ALA A 219 -14.81 -1.26 9.19
N GLY A 220 -15.27 -0.48 10.17
CA GLY A 220 -15.34 -0.89 11.57
C GLY A 220 -13.98 -0.90 12.27
N LEU A 221 -13.02 -0.13 11.78
CA LEU A 221 -11.68 -0.01 12.40
C LEU A 221 -11.68 0.89 13.64
N THR A 222 -12.78 1.59 13.92
CA THR A 222 -12.90 2.52 15.04
C THR A 222 -12.63 1.88 16.39
N ASP A 223 -13.02 0.61 16.58
CA ASP A 223 -12.83 -0.07 17.85
C ASP A 223 -11.34 -0.34 18.11
N LEU A 224 -10.59 -0.73 17.08
CA LEU A 224 -9.14 -0.93 17.17
C LEU A 224 -8.39 0.38 17.46
N LEU A 225 -8.86 1.47 16.88
CA LEU A 225 -8.31 2.81 17.12
C LEU A 225 -8.64 3.30 18.53
N ALA A 226 -9.88 3.11 18.98
CA ALA A 226 -10.36 3.56 20.28
C ALA A 226 -9.70 2.82 21.46
N THR A 227 -9.38 1.53 21.31
CA THR A 227 -8.67 0.76 22.33
C THR A 227 -7.17 1.05 22.35
N GLY A 228 -6.64 1.79 21.37
CA GLY A 228 -5.20 1.97 21.19
C GLY A 228 -4.47 0.67 20.88
N SER A 229 -5.20 -0.36 20.44
CA SER A 229 -4.64 -1.68 20.11
C SER A 229 -3.63 -1.58 18.96
N ILE A 230 -3.88 -0.66 18.04
CA ILE A 230 -2.96 -0.30 16.96
C ILE A 230 -2.99 1.21 16.76
N ARG A 231 -1.82 1.81 16.57
CA ARG A 231 -1.70 3.21 16.15
C ARG A 231 -1.53 3.22 14.65
N LEU A 232 -2.47 3.81 13.93
CA LEU A 232 -2.46 3.88 12.47
C LEU A 232 -2.08 5.30 12.01
N ALA A 233 -1.41 5.38 10.88
CA ALA A 233 -1.17 6.62 10.16
C ALA A 233 -1.59 6.48 8.70
N CYS A 234 -2.11 7.58 8.14
CA CYS A 234 -2.29 7.72 6.71
C CYS A 234 -1.13 8.54 6.15
N LEU A 235 -0.45 8.00 5.15
CA LEU A 235 0.57 8.69 4.38
C LEU A 235 0.04 9.02 2.99
N HIS A 236 0.22 10.27 2.59
CA HIS A 236 -0.11 10.81 1.29
C HIS A 236 1.19 11.13 0.57
N LEU A 237 1.27 10.75 -0.70
CA LEU A 237 2.47 10.86 -1.52
C LEU A 237 2.11 11.49 -2.86
N ILE A 238 2.89 12.48 -3.27
CA ILE A 238 2.80 13.10 -4.60
C ILE A 238 4.15 12.90 -5.27
N VAL A 239 4.15 12.24 -6.43
CA VAL A 239 5.34 11.99 -7.25
C VAL A 239 5.10 12.58 -8.64
N PRO A 240 5.45 13.86 -8.88
CA PRO A 240 5.03 14.58 -10.09
C PRO A 240 5.57 14.00 -11.39
N ARG A 241 6.73 13.34 -11.33
CA ARG A 241 7.40 12.74 -12.50
C ARG A 241 7.13 11.24 -12.64
N ALA A 242 6.24 10.69 -11.82
CA ALA A 242 5.79 9.30 -12.00
C ALA A 242 5.10 9.16 -13.37
N PRO A 243 5.39 8.10 -14.14
CA PRO A 243 4.70 7.85 -15.39
C PRO A 243 3.19 7.74 -15.16
N LEU A 244 2.41 8.55 -15.86
CA LEU A 244 0.96 8.59 -15.70
C LEU A 244 0.33 7.31 -16.24
N ALA A 245 -0.70 6.82 -15.55
CA ALA A 245 -1.64 5.85 -16.13
C ALA A 245 -2.39 6.57 -17.25
N LEU A 246 -2.01 6.35 -18.50
CA LEU A 246 -2.83 6.78 -19.62
C LEU A 246 -3.92 5.73 -19.79
N PRO A 247 -5.22 6.09 -19.76
CA PRO A 247 -6.26 5.15 -20.14
C PRO A 247 -6.00 4.78 -21.61
N GLY A 248 -5.56 3.54 -21.84
CA GLY A 248 -5.38 3.02 -23.18
C GLY A 248 -6.71 3.10 -23.95
N PRO A 249 -6.71 3.43 -25.25
CA PRO A 249 -7.90 3.25 -26.05
C PRO A 249 -8.26 1.76 -26.04
N LEU A 250 -9.50 1.45 -25.64
CA LEU A 250 -10.07 0.11 -25.78
C LEU A 250 -10.22 -0.16 -27.29
N SER A 251 -9.17 -0.71 -27.94
CA SER A 251 -9.26 -1.25 -29.28
C SER A 251 -9.19 -2.76 -29.23
N ASP A 252 -10.13 -3.45 -29.87
CA ASP A 252 -10.25 -4.91 -29.96
C ASP A 252 -9.07 -5.59 -30.73
N ASP A 253 -7.99 -4.86 -31.04
CA ASP A 253 -6.83 -5.33 -31.80
C ASP A 253 -5.55 -5.32 -30.93
N ASP A 254 -5.57 -6.04 -29.80
CA ASP A 254 -4.40 -6.22 -28.90
C ASP A 254 -3.42 -7.30 -29.42
N TYR A 255 -2.83 -7.08 -30.60
CA TYR A 255 -1.68 -7.85 -31.09
C TYR A 255 -0.43 -6.99 -31.39
N ALA A 256 -0.43 -5.71 -31.01
CA ALA A 256 0.73 -4.82 -31.14
C ALA A 256 1.50 -4.66 -29.82
N TYR A 257 1.62 -5.74 -29.04
CA TYR A 257 2.09 -5.72 -27.65
C TYR A 257 3.61 -5.78 -27.44
N ASP A 258 4.41 -5.77 -28.52
CA ASP A 258 5.87 -5.98 -28.41
C ASP A 258 6.68 -4.67 -28.41
N ALA A 259 6.11 -3.52 -28.81
CA ALA A 259 6.91 -2.30 -29.05
C ALA A 259 7.05 -1.34 -27.84
N VAL A 260 6.29 -1.54 -26.76
CA VAL A 260 6.33 -0.66 -25.57
C VAL A 260 6.88 -1.37 -24.33
N CYS A 261 7.04 -2.70 -24.40
CA CYS A 261 7.57 -3.53 -23.31
C CYS A 261 9.08 -3.78 -23.41
N ASP A 262 9.70 -3.57 -24.58
CA ASP A 262 11.12 -3.88 -24.81
C ASP A 262 12.10 -2.81 -24.29
N ASP A 263 11.64 -1.61 -23.90
CA ASP A 263 12.51 -0.54 -23.36
C ASP A 263 12.55 -0.51 -21.82
N ALA A 264 11.85 -1.40 -21.11
CA ALA A 264 11.80 -1.44 -19.65
C ALA A 264 12.98 -2.19 -18.99
N GLU A 265 14.04 -2.53 -19.74
CA GLU A 265 15.32 -3.02 -19.22
C GLU A 265 16.34 -1.89 -18.94
N GLY A 266 15.88 -0.64 -18.86
CA GLY A 266 16.71 0.48 -18.39
C GLY A 266 16.93 0.40 -16.87
N PRO A 267 18.13 0.72 -16.35
CA PRO A 267 18.30 0.91 -14.91
C PRO A 267 17.34 2.02 -14.47
N GLY A 268 16.55 1.77 -13.42
CA GLY A 268 15.56 2.74 -12.93
C GLY A 268 16.10 4.17 -12.83
N ASP A 269 15.24 5.15 -13.04
CA ASP A 269 15.65 6.56 -13.05
C ASP A 269 15.35 7.21 -11.69
N PRO A 270 16.38 7.58 -10.88
CA PRO A 270 16.15 8.24 -9.61
C PRO A 270 15.47 9.61 -9.78
N THR A 271 15.52 10.25 -10.96
CA THR A 271 14.87 11.54 -11.21
C THR A 271 13.34 11.43 -11.26
N LEU A 272 12.76 10.23 -11.36
CA LEU A 272 11.30 10.01 -11.24
C LEU A 272 10.74 10.50 -9.90
N TRP A 273 11.59 10.56 -8.87
CA TRP A 273 11.25 11.01 -7.53
C TRP A 273 11.65 12.46 -7.26
N ASP A 274 12.14 13.20 -8.27
CA ASP A 274 12.43 14.62 -8.11
C ASP A 274 11.14 15.37 -7.82
N ASP A 275 11.22 16.33 -6.91
CA ASP A 275 10.09 17.14 -6.47
C ASP A 275 8.98 16.32 -5.77
N ALA A 276 9.23 15.04 -5.47
CA ALA A 276 8.31 14.23 -4.69
C ALA A 276 8.14 14.80 -3.28
N ILE A 277 6.90 14.86 -2.82
CA ILE A 277 6.56 15.31 -1.48
C ILE A 277 5.61 14.33 -0.82
N SER A 278 5.74 14.19 0.49
CA SER A 278 4.86 13.33 1.26
C SER A 278 4.45 13.99 2.58
N ALA A 279 3.29 13.59 3.07
CA ALA A 279 2.77 14.01 4.35
C ALA A 279 2.05 12.86 5.04
N TRP A 280 2.14 12.78 6.36
CA TRP A 280 1.44 11.77 7.13
C TRP A 280 0.71 12.37 8.33
N TRP A 281 -0.33 11.67 8.79
CA TRP A 281 -1.08 12.04 9.99
C TRP A 281 -1.59 10.79 10.72
N GLU A 282 -1.70 10.88 12.04
CA GLU A 282 -2.19 9.80 12.90
C GLU A 282 -3.73 9.70 12.88
N VAL A 283 -4.22 8.49 12.67
CA VAL A 283 -5.64 8.14 12.67
C VAL A 283 -6.08 7.91 14.13
N SER A 284 -6.30 8.99 14.88
CA SER A 284 -6.70 8.94 16.31
C SER A 284 -7.94 9.76 16.59
#